data_AF-A0A7L0TPC6-F1
#
_entry.id   AF-A0A7L0TPC6-F1
#
_cell.length_a   1.000
_cell.length_b   1.000
_cell.length_c   1.000
_cell.angle_alpha   90.00
_cell.angle_beta   90.00
_cell.angle_gamma   90.00
#
_symmetry.space_group_name_H-M   'P 1'
#
loop_
_entity.id
_entity.type
_entity.pdbx_description
1 polymer ?
#
loop_
_entity_poly.entity_id
_entity_poly.type
_entity_poly.pdbx_seq_one_letter_code
_entity_poly.pdbx_strand_id
1 'polypeptide(L)'
;CSAPTRLAFAELKEPYSNQTVFPVGRTVEYVCRPGYAQHLGMPRAITCLGNRTWSAALEFCKRKQCPNPGDLENGRVVVLTDLLFGSKINYTCDKGYKLVGGSQRTCEVSGTRVSWSGDAPACQQVKCPAPPGIANG
;
A
#
# COMPACT_ATOMS: atom_id res chain seq x y z
N CYS A 1 26.49 17.48 11.36
CA CYS A 1 25.21 16.84 11.72
C CYS A 1 25.46 15.37 12.03
N SER A 2 24.70 14.80 12.97
CA SER A 2 24.61 13.35 13.15
C SER A 2 23.84 12.71 11.98
N ALA A 3 23.74 11.39 11.96
CA ALA A 3 22.87 10.66 11.04
C ALA A 3 21.46 11.29 11.02
N PRO A 4 20.87 11.54 9.82
CA PRO A 4 19.51 12.04 9.72
C PRO A 4 18.49 11.11 10.37
N THR A 5 17.32 11.66 10.72
CA THR A 5 16.20 10.86 11.20
C THR A 5 15.71 9.87 10.14
N ARG A 6 15.37 8.66 10.57
CA ARG A 6 14.81 7.62 9.68
C ARG A 6 13.44 8.05 9.17
N LEU A 7 13.28 8.12 7.84
CA LEU A 7 12.02 8.43 7.19
C LEU A 7 11.21 7.14 6.93
N ALA A 8 9.90 7.19 7.17
CA ALA A 8 8.99 6.06 6.93
C ALA A 8 8.80 5.76 5.43
N PHE A 9 9.04 6.73 4.55
CA PHE A 9 8.80 6.66 3.11
C PHE A 9 10.09 6.58 2.26
N ALA A 10 11.27 6.80 2.86
CA ALA A 10 12.54 6.85 2.15
C ALA A 10 13.73 6.34 2.99
N GLU A 11 14.83 6.01 2.31
CA GLU A 11 16.09 5.53 2.87
C GLU A 11 17.27 6.32 2.32
N LEU A 12 18.31 6.51 3.12
CA LEU A 12 19.52 7.17 2.64
C LEU A 12 20.16 6.33 1.53
N LYS A 13 20.56 7.01 0.46
CA LYS A 13 21.30 6.41 -0.65
C LYS A 13 22.73 6.07 -0.21
N GLU A 14 23.30 4.99 -0.71
CA GLU A 14 24.73 4.72 -0.55
C GLU A 14 25.56 5.81 -1.27
N PRO A 15 26.70 6.25 -0.69
CA PRO A 15 27.39 5.70 0.47
C PRO A 15 26.98 6.34 1.82
N TYR A 16 25.96 7.19 1.84
CA TYR A 16 25.60 7.98 3.03
C TYR A 16 24.96 7.13 4.14
N SER A 17 24.30 6.03 3.79
CA SER A 17 23.64 5.11 4.72
C SER A 17 24.57 4.54 5.81
N ASN A 18 25.86 4.39 5.50
CA ASN A 18 26.87 3.85 6.42
C ASN A 18 27.63 4.93 7.20
N GLN A 19 27.28 6.21 7.04
CA GLN A 19 27.95 7.34 7.68
C GLN A 19 27.13 7.87 8.85
N THR A 20 27.82 8.22 9.94
CA THR A 20 27.18 8.75 11.16
C THR A 20 27.45 10.23 11.39
N VAL A 21 28.45 10.79 10.71
CA VAL A 21 28.91 12.18 10.89
C VAL A 21 29.01 12.86 9.53
N PHE A 22 28.38 14.03 9.43
CA PHE A 22 28.33 14.83 8.21
C PHE A 22 28.78 16.26 8.49
N PRO A 23 29.72 16.84 7.70
CA PRO A 23 30.14 18.22 7.87
C PRO A 23 29.02 19.21 7.49
N VAL A 24 29.11 20.44 8.00
CA VAL A 24 28.20 21.53 7.62
C VAL A 24 28.31 21.78 6.11
N GLY A 25 27.18 22.04 5.46
CA GLY A 25 27.08 22.19 4.01
C GLY A 25 26.97 20.86 3.24
N ARG A 26 27.12 19.71 3.91
CA ARG A 26 26.97 18.40 3.25
C ARG A 26 25.50 18.15 2.92
N THR A 27 25.24 17.81 1.66
CA THR A 27 23.94 17.34 1.17
C THR A 27 23.95 15.82 1.05
N VAL A 28 22.89 15.17 1.52
CA VAL A 28 22.67 13.72 1.38
C VAL A 28 21.38 13.46 0.62
N GLU A 29 21.38 12.42 -0.20
CA GLU A 29 20.24 12.01 -1.02
C GLU A 29 19.54 10.78 -0.45
N TYR A 30 18.25 10.70 -0.74
CA TYR A 30 17.39 9.57 -0.40
C TYR A 30 16.86 8.85 -1.64
N VAL A 31 16.52 7.58 -1.44
CA VAL A 31 15.76 6.74 -2.37
C VAL A 31 14.44 6.37 -1.69
N CYS A 32 13.34 6.38 -2.44
CA CYS A 32 12.04 5.97 -1.90
C CYS A 32 12.06 4.48 -1.51
N ARG A 33 11.43 4.17 -0.37
CA ARG A 33 11.23 2.78 0.05
C ARG A 33 10.32 2.04 -0.94
N PRO A 34 10.40 0.69 -1.01
CA PRO A 34 9.41 -0.11 -1.74
C PRO A 34 7.99 0.25 -1.32
N GLY A 35 7.06 0.31 -2.28
CA GLY A 35 5.70 0.79 -2.04
C GLY A 35 5.52 2.32 -2.16
N TYR A 36 6.60 3.08 -2.31
CA TYR A 36 6.57 4.53 -2.53
C TYR A 36 7.14 4.91 -3.90
N ALA A 37 6.70 6.05 -4.42
CA ALA A 37 7.17 6.65 -5.67
C ALA A 37 7.56 8.11 -5.45
N GLN A 38 8.58 8.57 -6.18
CA GLN A 38 9.03 9.95 -6.06
C GLN A 38 7.98 10.91 -6.60
N HIS A 39 7.67 11.93 -5.80
CA HIS A 39 6.86 13.06 -6.23
C HIS A 39 7.72 14.00 -7.07
N LEU A 40 7.34 14.16 -8.33
CA LEU A 40 8.05 15.01 -9.28
C LEU A 40 8.03 16.47 -8.79
N GLY A 41 9.16 17.16 -8.91
CA GLY A 41 9.30 18.55 -8.48
C GLY A 41 9.68 18.75 -7.00
N MET A 42 9.76 17.68 -6.19
CA MET A 42 10.27 17.78 -4.82
C MET A 42 11.71 17.25 -4.67
N PRO A 43 12.58 17.94 -3.91
CA PRO A 43 13.95 17.51 -3.67
C PRO A 43 13.97 16.28 -2.75
N ARG A 44 14.69 15.24 -3.18
CA ARG A 44 14.96 14.01 -2.40
C ARG A 44 16.22 14.12 -1.55
N ALA A 45 16.61 15.33 -1.17
CA ALA A 45 17.88 15.62 -0.53
C ALA A 45 17.72 16.62 0.60
N ILE A 46 18.55 16.47 1.63
CA ILE A 46 18.62 17.40 2.76
C ILE A 46 20.07 17.83 2.97
N THR A 47 20.24 19.02 3.54
CA THR A 47 21.55 19.63 3.75
C THR A 47 21.79 19.89 5.24
N CYS A 48 23.01 19.61 5.70
CA CYS A 48 23.43 19.93 7.05
C CYS A 48 23.68 21.43 7.17
N LEU A 49 22.86 22.13 7.95
CA LEU A 49 22.90 23.59 8.11
C LEU A 49 23.99 24.03 9.10
N GLY A 50 24.30 25.34 9.13
CA GLY A 50 25.36 25.92 9.99
C GLY A 50 25.15 25.69 11.50
N ASN A 51 23.90 25.58 11.92
CA ASN A 51 23.50 25.25 13.29
C ASN A 51 23.58 23.73 13.61
N ARG A 52 24.16 22.92 12.72
CA ARG A 52 24.29 21.45 12.84
C ARG A 52 22.97 20.70 12.87
N THR A 53 21.88 21.28 12.36
CA THR A 53 20.61 20.57 12.10
C THR A 53 20.46 20.27 10.61
N TRP A 54 19.70 19.24 10.28
CA TRP A 54 19.33 18.97 8.89
C TRP A 54 18.24 19.93 8.41
N SER A 55 18.26 20.30 7.13
CA SER A 55 17.13 20.96 6.48
C SER A 55 15.89 20.07 6.51
N ALA A 56 14.70 20.68 6.43
CA ALA A 56 13.44 19.94 6.44
C ALA A 56 13.39 18.88 5.34
N ALA A 57 13.02 17.65 5.72
CA ALA A 57 12.71 16.58 4.79
C ALA A 57 11.23 16.69 4.38
N LEU A 58 10.97 17.18 3.17
CA LEU A 58 9.62 17.21 2.61
C LEU A 58 9.15 15.80 2.26
N GLU A 59 7.84 15.58 2.09
CA GLU A 59 7.27 14.31 1.65
C GLU A 59 7.46 14.06 0.14
N PHE A 60 8.73 13.93 -0.27
CA PHE A 60 9.12 13.72 -1.67
C PHE A 60 8.85 12.30 -2.18
N CYS A 61 8.46 11.35 -1.31
CA CYS A 61 8.00 10.01 -1.71
C CYS A 61 6.56 9.79 -1.27
N LYS A 62 5.66 9.51 -2.21
CA LYS A 62 4.24 9.24 -1.96
C LYS A 62 3.94 7.76 -2.10
N ARG A 63 2.93 7.27 -1.37
CA ARG A 63 2.46 5.88 -1.48
C ARG A 63 2.05 5.59 -2.93
N LYS A 64 2.50 4.47 -3.49
CA LYS A 64 2.06 3.98 -4.80
C LYS A 64 0.58 3.56 -4.72
N GLN A 65 -0.13 3.68 -5.83
CA GLN A 65 -1.51 3.24 -5.95
C GLN A 65 -1.59 1.81 -6.48
N CYS A 66 -2.36 0.95 -5.81
CA CYS A 66 -2.71 -0.36 -6.32
C CYS A 66 -3.68 -0.26 -7.51
N PRO A 67 -3.71 -1.28 -8.38
CA PRO A 67 -4.71 -1.35 -9.45
C PRO A 67 -6.13 -1.18 -8.90
N ASN A 68 -7.03 -0.61 -9.71
CA ASN A 68 -8.45 -0.62 -9.35
C ASN A 68 -8.89 -2.09 -9.15
N PRO A 69 -9.48 -2.45 -7.98
CA PRO A 69 -9.91 -3.82 -7.72
C PRO A 69 -11.03 -4.32 -8.65
N GLY A 70 -11.65 -3.43 -9.43
CA GLY A 70 -12.75 -3.77 -10.33
C GLY A 70 -14.05 -4.05 -9.59
N ASP A 71 -15.06 -4.46 -10.34
CA ASP A 71 -16.36 -4.85 -9.80
C ASP A 71 -16.38 -6.34 -9.43
N LEU A 72 -17.13 -6.67 -8.38
CA LEU A 72 -17.38 -8.05 -7.97
C LEU A 72 -18.78 -8.46 -8.44
N GLU A 73 -18.86 -9.45 -9.33
CA GLU A 73 -20.14 -9.95 -9.82
C GLU A 73 -21.00 -10.49 -8.67
N ASN A 74 -22.28 -10.10 -8.61
CA ASN A 74 -23.21 -10.44 -7.53
C ASN A 74 -22.70 -10.06 -6.13
N GLY A 75 -21.94 -8.96 -6.06
CA GLY A 75 -21.37 -8.43 -4.84
C GLY A 75 -20.92 -6.99 -4.98
N ARG A 76 -20.14 -6.54 -3.99
CA ARG A 76 -19.60 -5.20 -3.87
C ARG A 76 -18.19 -5.25 -3.31
N VAL A 77 -17.34 -4.36 -3.83
CA VAL A 77 -16.03 -4.06 -3.27
C VAL A 77 -16.16 -2.79 -2.42
N VAL A 78 -15.76 -2.89 -1.15
CA VAL A 78 -15.84 -1.81 -0.18
C VAL A 78 -14.44 -1.28 0.07
N VAL A 79 -14.18 -0.05 -0.41
CA VAL A 79 -12.93 0.68 -0.14
C VAL A 79 -13.05 1.37 1.22
N LEU A 80 -12.15 1.03 2.14
CA LEU A 80 -12.22 1.56 3.52
C LEU A 80 -11.62 2.96 3.64
N THR A 81 -10.50 3.22 2.95
CA THR A 81 -9.75 4.48 3.05
C THR A 81 -9.38 5.02 1.67
N ASP A 82 -8.53 4.30 0.95
CA ASP A 82 -8.00 4.66 -0.36
C ASP A 82 -7.48 3.39 -1.07
N LEU A 83 -6.88 3.54 -2.25
CA LEU A 83 -6.28 2.45 -3.02
C LEU A 83 -4.74 2.46 -2.99
N LEU A 84 -4.14 3.09 -1.98
CA LEU A 84 -2.69 3.29 -1.85
C LEU A 84 -2.02 2.17 -1.04
N PHE A 85 -0.69 2.05 -1.17
CA PHE A 85 0.15 1.06 -0.49
C PHE A 85 -0.11 0.95 1.02
N GLY A 86 -0.59 -0.19 1.50
CA GLY A 86 -0.95 -0.45 2.91
C GLY A 86 -2.44 -0.33 3.21
N SER A 87 -3.26 0.16 2.27
CA SER A 87 -4.71 0.22 2.44
C SER A 87 -5.38 -1.12 2.23
N LYS A 88 -6.62 -1.22 2.72
CA LYS A 88 -7.41 -2.45 2.75
C LYS A 88 -8.74 -2.25 2.05
N ILE A 89 -9.16 -3.28 1.32
CA ILE A 89 -10.49 -3.38 0.70
C ILE A 89 -11.19 -4.63 1.20
N ASN A 90 -12.51 -4.54 1.35
CA ASN A 90 -13.35 -5.66 1.75
C ASN A 90 -14.29 -6.07 0.61
N TYR A 91 -14.70 -7.33 0.60
CA TYR A 91 -15.63 -7.88 -0.38
C TYR A 91 -16.89 -8.39 0.32
N THR A 92 -18.04 -8.08 -0.26
CA THR A 92 -19.35 -8.49 0.25
C THR A 92 -20.21 -9.00 -0.89
N CYS A 93 -20.90 -10.12 -0.73
CA CYS A 93 -21.83 -10.63 -1.74
C CYS A 93 -23.24 -10.08 -1.53
N ASP A 94 -24.00 -10.02 -2.62
CA ASP A 94 -25.41 -9.69 -2.60
C ASP A 94 -26.24 -10.80 -1.93
N LYS A 95 -27.48 -10.47 -1.58
CA LYS A 95 -28.41 -11.41 -0.94
C LYS A 95 -28.63 -12.62 -1.85
N GLY A 96 -28.54 -13.82 -1.27
CA GLY A 96 -28.65 -15.08 -2.02
C GLY A 96 -27.32 -15.59 -2.58
N TYR A 97 -26.21 -14.89 -2.33
CA TYR A 97 -24.86 -15.31 -2.70
C TYR A 97 -23.97 -15.44 -1.46
N LYS A 98 -23.01 -16.36 -1.53
CA LYS A 98 -22.00 -16.60 -0.49
C LYS A 98 -20.62 -16.27 -1.06
N LEU A 99 -19.81 -15.57 -0.26
CA LEU A 99 -18.43 -15.26 -0.60
C LEU A 99 -17.57 -16.52 -0.51
N VAL A 100 -16.79 -16.78 -1.56
CA VAL A 100 -15.81 -17.86 -1.65
C VAL A 100 -14.43 -17.23 -1.88
N GLY A 101 -13.50 -17.46 -0.94
CA GLY A 101 -12.18 -16.84 -0.92
C GLY A 101 -12.00 -15.86 0.25
N GLY A 102 -10.97 -15.01 0.17
CA GLY A 102 -10.67 -14.02 1.21
C GLY A 102 -11.62 -12.83 1.17
N SER A 103 -12.16 -12.43 2.33
CA SER A 103 -13.07 -11.27 2.44
C SER A 103 -12.37 -9.92 2.46
N GLN A 104 -11.05 -9.89 2.59
CA GLN A 104 -10.24 -8.69 2.64
C GLN A 104 -8.96 -8.86 1.83
N ARG A 105 -8.52 -7.80 1.16
CA ARG A 105 -7.21 -7.72 0.50
C ARG A 105 -6.49 -6.44 0.92
N THR A 106 -5.17 -6.51 1.02
CA THR A 106 -4.29 -5.39 1.39
C THR A 106 -3.42 -5.00 0.20
N CYS A 107 -3.19 -3.71 -0.02
CA CYS A 107 -2.30 -3.23 -1.07
C CYS A 107 -0.84 -3.39 -0.61
N GLU A 108 -0.11 -4.35 -1.16
CA GLU A 108 1.22 -4.75 -0.69
C GLU A 108 2.28 -4.57 -1.79
N VAL A 109 3.55 -4.65 -1.41
CA VAL A 109 4.66 -4.60 -2.37
C VAL A 109 4.73 -5.92 -3.13
N SER A 110 4.75 -5.84 -4.47
CA SER A 110 4.96 -6.99 -5.35
C SER A 110 6.07 -6.65 -6.35
N GLY A 111 7.28 -7.11 -6.05
CA GLY A 111 8.49 -6.74 -6.77
C GLY A 111 8.74 -5.23 -6.72
N THR A 112 8.74 -4.57 -7.88
CA THR A 112 8.93 -3.11 -8.00
C THR A 112 7.63 -2.31 -7.94
N ARG A 113 6.47 -2.98 -7.96
CA ARG A 113 5.13 -2.38 -7.98
C ARG A 113 4.39 -2.66 -6.67
N VAL A 114 3.14 -2.19 -6.59
CA VAL A 114 2.21 -2.57 -5.54
C VAL A 114 1.01 -3.28 -6.16
N SER A 115 0.51 -4.30 -5.46
CA SER A 115 -0.64 -5.10 -5.89
C SER A 115 -1.45 -5.55 -4.69
N TRP A 116 -2.71 -5.88 -4.92
CA TRP A 116 -3.57 -6.47 -3.89
C TRP A 116 -3.08 -7.87 -3.51
N SER A 117 -3.02 -8.13 -2.22
CA SER A 117 -2.65 -9.42 -1.64
C SER A 117 -3.64 -10.52 -2.06
N GLY A 118 -3.13 -11.72 -2.36
CA GLY A 118 -3.96 -12.89 -2.71
C GLY A 118 -4.84 -12.69 -3.95
N ASP A 119 -5.78 -13.61 -4.17
CA ASP A 119 -6.71 -13.57 -5.30
C ASP A 119 -8.03 -12.86 -4.94
N ALA A 120 -8.73 -12.36 -5.96
CA ALA A 120 -10.06 -11.80 -5.78
C ALA A 120 -11.06 -12.91 -5.40
N PRO A 121 -11.95 -12.70 -4.42
CA PRO A 121 -12.97 -13.68 -4.09
C PRO A 121 -14.08 -13.72 -5.15
N ALA A 122 -14.90 -14.76 -5.09
CA ALA A 122 -16.09 -14.92 -5.95
C ALA A 122 -17.37 -15.01 -5.12
N CYS A 123 -18.48 -14.53 -5.67
CA CYS A 123 -19.81 -14.71 -5.09
C CYS A 123 -20.53 -15.86 -5.77
N GLN A 124 -20.81 -16.93 -5.03
CA GLN A 124 -21.52 -18.10 -5.54
C GLN A 124 -22.95 -18.13 -5.04
N GLN A 125 -23.90 -18.43 -5.93
CA GLN A 125 -25.31 -18.53 -5.56
C GLN A 125 -25.52 -19.61 -4.49
N VAL A 126 -26.27 -19.25 -3.46
CA VAL A 126 -26.69 -20.20 -2.42
C VAL A 126 -27.75 -21.10 -3.02
N LYS A 127 -27.45 -22.39 -3.13
CA LYS A 127 -28.41 -23.41 -3.56
C LYS A 127 -29.14 -23.97 -2.34
N CYS A 128 -30.48 -23.95 -2.39
CA CYS A 128 -31.28 -24.68 -1.43
C CYS A 128 -31.19 -26.18 -1.69
N PRO A 129 -31.21 -27.03 -0.65
CA PRO A 129 -31.44 -28.46 -0.86
C PRO A 129 -32.80 -28.68 -1.53
N ALA A 130 -32.91 -29.75 -2.31
CA ALA A 130 -34.19 -30.15 -2.88
C ALA A 130 -35.20 -30.36 -1.73
N PRO A 131 -36.45 -29.86 -1.87
CA PRO A 131 -37.47 -30.11 -0.87
C PRO A 131 -37.68 -31.63 -0.72
N PRO A 132 -38.00 -32.12 0.49
CA PRO A 132 -38.30 -33.53 0.68
C PRO A 132 -39.50 -33.92 -0.19
N GLY A 133 -39.37 -35.04 -0.92
CA GLY A 133 -40.46 -35.60 -1.70
C GLY A 133 -41.61 -36.01 -0.76
N ILE A 134 -42.80 -35.50 -1.01
CA ILE A 134 -44.00 -35.86 -0.25
C ILE A 134 -44.57 -37.15 -0.84
N ALA A 135 -44.85 -38.16 0.00
CA ALA A 135 -45.51 -39.38 -0.43
C ALA A 135 -47.05 -39.20 -0.38
N ASN A 136 -47.73 -39.53 -1.48
CA ASN A 136 -49.19 -39.42 -1.68
C ASN A 136 -49.71 -37.97 -1.60
N GLY A 137 -49.38 -37.15 -2.63
CA GLY A 137 -49.93 -35.80 -2.78
C GLY A 137 -51.46 -35.76 -2.80
#